data_AF-A0A2N2IVC0-F1
#
_entry.id   AF-A0A2N2IVC0-F1
#
_cell.length_a   1.000
_cell.length_b   1.000
_cell.length_c   1.000
_cell.angle_alpha   90.00
_cell.angle_beta   90.00
_cell.angle_gamma   90.00
#
_symmetry.space_group_name_H-M   'P 1'
#
loop_
_entity.id
_entity.type
_entity.pdbx_description
1 polymer ?
#
loop_
_entity_poly.entity_id
_entity_poly.type
_entity_poly.pdbx_seq_one_letter_code
_entity_poly.pdbx_strand_id
1 'polypeptide(L)'
;MDMEHKEQSAHRLDTGSPQGGPTDLRDLSLERLIEFVVGLGLPGKRATQIFARLHRPGVLDFSQLGISREVTALLAEHAVMSSLSPVAVEKSADTTEKFAFRLEDGAMIESVLIPEDGRHTLCVSSQAGCAMGCGFCLTGGQGFTRNLRPAEIVGQVLAVMTHMVASGIERATPRELLNNLVFMGMGEPLANYDNLLTA
;
A
#
# COMPACT_ATOMS: atom_id res chain seq x y z
N MET A 1 -10.58 -32.08 45.15
CA MET A 1 -9.77 -31.15 45.97
C MET A 1 -8.34 -31.34 45.51
N ASP A 2 -7.77 -30.55 44.61
CA ASP A 2 -8.12 -29.23 44.05
C ASP A 2 -7.50 -29.20 42.64
N MET A 3 -8.25 -28.87 41.59
CA MET A 3 -8.40 -27.53 41.03
C MET A 3 -7.06 -26.89 40.59
N GLU A 4 -6.88 -26.89 39.26
CA GLU A 4 -6.34 -25.82 38.41
C GLU A 4 -5.06 -25.08 38.83
N HIS A 5 -4.08 -25.01 37.92
CA HIS A 5 -3.81 -23.73 37.26
C HIS A 5 -3.09 -23.94 35.92
N LYS A 6 -3.80 -23.58 34.84
CA LYS A 6 -3.26 -23.30 33.51
C LYS A 6 -2.29 -22.13 33.59
N GLU A 7 -1.13 -22.25 32.96
CA GLU A 7 -0.45 -21.11 32.33
C GLU A 7 -0.30 -21.41 30.84
N GLN A 8 -1.31 -20.97 30.09
CA GLN A 8 -1.21 -20.80 28.64
C GLN A 8 -0.26 -19.62 28.38
N SER A 9 0.93 -19.94 27.89
CA SER A 9 1.87 -18.97 27.35
C SER A 9 1.20 -18.25 26.17
N ALA A 10 0.72 -17.04 26.42
CA ALA A 10 0.25 -16.13 25.40
C ALA A 10 1.47 -15.67 24.58
N HIS A 11 1.70 -16.36 23.46
CA HIS A 11 2.60 -15.89 22.42
C HIS A 11 2.04 -14.56 21.91
N ARG A 12 2.59 -13.43 22.38
CA ARG A 12 2.32 -12.12 21.78
C ARG A 12 2.74 -12.22 20.33
N LEU A 13 1.78 -12.09 19.43
CA LEU A 13 2.03 -11.84 18.01
C LEU A 13 2.74 -10.49 17.95
N ASP A 14 4.00 -10.50 17.53
CA ASP A 14 4.69 -9.29 17.10
C ASP A 14 4.06 -8.85 15.78
N THR A 15 2.93 -8.16 15.89
CA THR A 15 2.29 -7.47 14.79
C THR A 15 3.22 -6.31 14.45
N GLY A 16 4.02 -6.46 13.38
CA GLY A 16 5.05 -5.50 12.94
C GLY A 16 4.53 -4.12 12.52
N SER A 17 3.47 -3.61 13.13
CA SER A 17 3.02 -2.22 13.05
C SER A 17 4.09 -1.34 13.70
N PRO A 18 4.80 -0.49 12.93
CA PRO A 18 5.93 0.26 13.48
C PRO A 18 5.54 1.27 14.55
N GLN A 19 4.25 1.60 14.73
CA GLN A 19 3.79 2.54 15.75
C GLN A 19 2.34 2.25 16.16
N GLY A 20 2.14 1.66 17.35
CA GLY A 20 1.00 1.80 18.29
C GLY A 20 -0.47 1.84 17.81
N GLY A 21 -0.76 1.65 16.52
CA GLY A 21 -2.07 1.77 15.90
C GLY A 21 -2.52 0.45 15.26
N PRO A 22 -3.76 0.39 14.74
CA PRO A 22 -4.30 -0.79 14.09
C PRO A 22 -3.47 -1.16 12.86
N THR A 23 -3.29 -2.46 12.62
CA THR A 23 -2.49 -3.01 11.51
C THR A 23 -3.14 -2.67 10.18
N ASP A 24 -2.41 -2.05 9.25
CA ASP A 24 -2.88 -1.93 7.88
C ASP A 24 -2.67 -3.25 7.13
N LEU A 25 -3.72 -3.80 6.51
CA LEU A 25 -3.57 -5.03 5.74
C LEU A 25 -2.64 -4.88 4.53
N ARG A 26 -2.45 -3.65 4.02
CA ARG A 26 -1.52 -3.33 2.91
C ARG A 26 -0.08 -3.16 3.36
N ASP A 27 0.18 -3.14 4.67
CA ASP A 27 1.54 -3.22 5.21
C ASP A 27 2.06 -4.66 5.30
N LEU A 28 1.21 -5.66 5.05
CA LEU A 28 1.54 -7.07 5.24
C LEU A 28 1.87 -7.77 3.92
N SER A 29 2.97 -8.51 3.91
CA SER A 29 3.20 -9.55 2.90
C SER A 29 2.12 -10.63 2.99
N LEU A 30 1.99 -11.48 1.96
CA LEU A 30 1.02 -12.57 1.99
C LEU A 30 1.24 -13.51 3.19
N GLU A 31 2.50 -13.80 3.52
CA GLU A 31 2.88 -14.66 4.65
C GLU A 31 2.43 -14.02 5.97
N ARG A 32 2.68 -12.72 6.16
CA ARG A 32 2.26 -12.00 7.37
C ARG A 32 0.74 -11.84 7.44
N LEU A 33 0.06 -11.70 6.31
CA LEU A 33 -1.40 -11.69 6.27
C LEU A 33 -1.98 -13.05 6.64
N ILE A 34 -1.34 -14.17 6.25
CA ILE A 34 -1.73 -15.52 6.69
C ILE A 34 -1.61 -15.63 8.21
N GLU A 35 -0.48 -15.20 8.78
CA GLU A 35 -0.28 -15.20 10.24
C GLU A 35 -1.34 -14.35 10.95
N PHE A 36 -1.60 -13.14 10.44
CA PHE A 36 -2.60 -12.22 10.98
C PHE A 36 -4.00 -12.86 11.02
N VAL A 37 -4.49 -13.39 9.89
CA VAL A 37 -5.85 -13.98 9.86
C VAL A 37 -5.95 -15.25 10.70
N VAL A 38 -4.89 -16.06 10.78
CA VAL A 38 -4.85 -17.24 11.67
C VAL A 38 -4.88 -16.81 13.13
N GLY A 39 -4.19 -15.74 13.48
CA GLY A 39 -4.26 -15.13 14.83
C GLY A 39 -5.67 -14.68 15.22
N LEU A 40 -6.50 -14.31 14.25
CA LEU A 40 -7.93 -14.01 14.44
C LEU A 40 -8.84 -15.25 14.45
N GLY A 41 -8.28 -16.46 14.40
CA GLY A 41 -9.05 -17.71 14.35
C GLY A 41 -9.65 -18.04 12.99
N LEU A 42 -9.23 -17.36 11.92
CA LEU A 42 -9.71 -17.62 10.56
C LEU A 42 -8.81 -18.64 9.84
N PRO A 43 -9.35 -19.41 8.88
CA PRO A 43 -8.53 -20.31 8.06
C PRO A 43 -7.50 -19.53 7.23
N GLY A 44 -6.23 -19.96 7.21
CA GLY A 44 -5.16 -19.27 6.47
C GLY A 44 -5.44 -19.05 4.97
N LYS A 45 -6.19 -19.95 4.32
CA LYS A 45 -6.66 -19.77 2.92
C LYS A 45 -7.47 -18.48 2.69
N ARG A 46 -8.02 -17.89 3.76
CA ARG A 46 -8.73 -16.61 3.71
C ARG A 46 -7.78 -15.46 3.37
N ALA A 47 -6.53 -15.49 3.84
CA ALA A 47 -5.54 -14.48 3.51
C ALA A 47 -5.30 -14.40 2.00
N THR A 48 -5.21 -15.52 1.29
CA THR A 48 -5.03 -15.52 -0.18
C THR A 48 -6.19 -14.83 -0.90
N GLN A 49 -7.43 -15.04 -0.44
CA GLN A 49 -8.61 -14.37 -1.00
C GLN A 49 -8.58 -12.86 -0.74
N ILE A 50 -8.27 -12.48 0.51
CA ILE A 50 -8.13 -11.07 0.91
C ILE A 50 -7.03 -10.42 0.08
N PHE A 51 -5.83 -10.98 0.05
CA PHE A 51 -4.65 -10.45 -0.65
C PHE A 51 -4.91 -10.22 -2.13
N ALA A 52 -5.55 -11.18 -2.81
CA ALA A 52 -5.87 -11.08 -4.23
C ALA A 52 -6.87 -9.95 -4.54
N ARG A 53 -7.72 -9.58 -3.57
CA ARG A 53 -8.74 -8.54 -3.73
C ARG A 53 -8.26 -7.18 -3.22
N LEU A 54 -7.46 -7.16 -2.16
CA LEU A 54 -6.90 -5.97 -1.50
C LEU A 54 -6.15 -5.05 -2.48
N HIS A 55 -5.51 -5.66 -3.49
CA HIS A 55 -4.68 -5.00 -4.49
C HIS A 55 -5.42 -4.73 -5.82
N ARG A 56 -6.76 -4.77 -5.82
CA ARG A 56 -7.56 -4.41 -6.99
C ARG A 56 -7.91 -2.91 -6.98
N PRO A 57 -7.96 -2.25 -8.15
CA PRO A 57 -8.43 -0.87 -8.23
C PRO A 57 -9.84 -0.73 -7.67
N GLY A 58 -10.11 0.37 -6.97
CA GLY A 58 -11.40 0.67 -6.38
C GLY A 58 -11.76 -0.08 -5.08
N VAL A 59 -10.88 -0.93 -4.55
CA VAL A 59 -11.06 -1.55 -3.22
C VAL A 59 -10.53 -0.58 -2.16
N LEU A 60 -11.43 0.02 -1.41
CA LEU A 60 -11.20 1.07 -0.41
C LEU A 60 -11.68 0.67 0.99
N ASP A 61 -12.53 -0.35 1.11
CA ASP A 61 -13.01 -0.86 2.40
C ASP A 61 -13.16 -2.39 2.43
N PHE A 62 -13.31 -2.94 3.63
CA PHE A 62 -13.40 -4.38 3.85
C PHE A 62 -14.62 -5.04 3.20
N SER A 63 -15.73 -4.31 2.98
CA SER A 63 -16.94 -4.86 2.34
C SER A 63 -16.70 -5.24 0.88
N GLN A 64 -15.72 -4.61 0.24
CA GLN A 64 -15.35 -4.86 -1.16
C GLN A 64 -14.42 -6.07 -1.34
N LEU A 65 -14.02 -6.72 -0.24
CA LEU A 65 -13.19 -7.92 -0.26
C LEU A 65 -13.93 -9.20 -0.71
N GLY A 66 -15.27 -9.17 -0.78
CA GLY A 66 -16.06 -10.34 -1.21
C GLY A 66 -16.04 -11.49 -0.20
N ILE A 67 -15.93 -11.16 1.09
CA ILE A 67 -15.95 -12.09 2.22
C ILE A 67 -17.22 -11.90 3.05
N SER A 68 -17.50 -12.80 4.00
CA SER A 68 -18.74 -12.72 4.77
C SER A 68 -18.76 -11.49 5.69
N ARG A 69 -19.96 -11.05 6.10
CA ARG A 69 -20.12 -9.87 6.96
C ARG A 69 -19.45 -10.05 8.32
N GLU A 70 -19.47 -11.27 8.85
CA GLU A 70 -18.85 -11.64 10.12
C GLU A 70 -17.33 -11.48 10.06
N VAL A 71 -16.71 -11.97 8.98
CA VAL A 71 -15.25 -11.82 8.77
C VAL A 71 -14.90 -10.35 8.51
N THR A 72 -15.73 -9.63 7.77
CA THR A 72 -15.55 -8.19 7.52
C THR A 72 -15.54 -7.40 8.83
N ALA A 73 -16.50 -7.66 9.72
CA ALA A 73 -16.59 -7.02 11.02
C ALA A 73 -15.37 -7.34 11.90
N LEU A 74 -14.97 -8.62 11.94
CA LEU A 74 -13.78 -9.05 12.68
C LEU A 74 -12.50 -8.36 12.19
N LEU A 75 -12.32 -8.22 10.86
CA LEU A 75 -11.18 -7.47 10.32
C LEU A 75 -11.23 -6.00 10.73
N ALA A 76 -12.41 -5.37 10.71
CA ALA A 76 -12.58 -3.97 11.09
C ALA A 76 -12.29 -3.68 12.58
N GLU A 77 -12.38 -4.70 13.44
CA GLU A 77 -12.01 -4.58 14.86
C GLU A 77 -10.49 -4.63 15.09
N HIS A 78 -9.73 -5.22 14.17
CA HIS A 78 -8.30 -5.54 14.37
C HIS A 78 -7.35 -4.93 13.35
N ALA A 79 -7.87 -4.40 12.24
CA ALA A 79 -7.09 -3.88 11.14
C ALA A 79 -7.72 -2.63 10.52
N VAL A 80 -6.90 -1.91 9.77
CA VAL A 80 -7.32 -0.84 8.87
C VAL A 80 -6.95 -1.19 7.44
N MET A 81 -7.49 -0.41 6.51
CA MET A 81 -7.13 -0.43 5.10
C MET A 81 -6.98 1.02 4.64
N SER A 82 -5.78 1.57 4.73
CA SER A 82 -5.52 2.93 4.26
C SER A 82 -5.59 2.99 2.74
N SER A 83 -5.93 4.16 2.21
CA SER A 83 -5.96 4.42 0.78
C SER A 83 -5.41 5.81 0.49
N LEU A 84 -4.69 5.95 -0.63
CA LEU A 84 -4.28 7.26 -1.12
C LEU A 84 -5.30 7.78 -2.14
N SER A 85 -5.64 9.06 -2.01
CA SER A 85 -6.39 9.82 -3.00
C SER A 85 -5.52 11.00 -3.44
N PRO A 86 -5.37 11.26 -4.75
CA PRO A 86 -4.57 12.38 -5.21
C PRO A 86 -5.23 13.69 -4.80
N VAL A 87 -4.44 14.61 -4.24
CA VAL A 87 -4.90 15.99 -3.97
C VAL A 87 -4.79 16.87 -5.22
N ALA A 88 -3.99 16.46 -6.20
CA ALA A 88 -3.91 17.07 -7.52
C ALA A 88 -3.50 16.02 -8.56
N VAL A 89 -4.02 16.18 -9.78
CA VAL A 89 -3.60 15.45 -10.97
C VAL A 89 -3.33 16.47 -12.07
N GLU A 90 -2.10 16.51 -12.56
CA GLU A 90 -1.65 17.41 -13.62
C GLU A 90 -1.38 16.60 -14.88
N LYS A 91 -2.05 16.95 -15.99
CA LYS A 91 -1.90 16.27 -17.27
C LYS A 91 -1.07 17.09 -18.25
N SER A 92 -0.01 16.48 -18.78
CA SER A 92 0.85 17.03 -19.82
C SER A 92 0.22 16.85 -21.22
N ALA A 93 0.70 17.63 -22.19
CA ALA A 93 0.30 17.53 -23.60
C ALA A 93 0.67 16.17 -24.23
N ASP A 94 1.73 15.52 -23.73
CA ASP A 94 2.17 14.18 -24.14
C ASP A 94 1.41 13.05 -23.43
N THR A 95 0.33 13.38 -22.71
CA THR A 95 -0.52 12.47 -21.92
C THR A 95 0.07 11.95 -20.61
N THR A 96 1.32 12.31 -20.27
CA THR A 96 1.89 12.05 -18.94
C THR A 96 1.02 12.70 -17.86
N GLU A 97 0.74 11.97 -16.78
CA GLU A 97 -0.05 12.46 -15.66
C GLU A 97 0.77 12.39 -14.37
N LYS A 98 0.93 13.54 -13.70
CA LYS A 98 1.58 13.66 -12.39
C LYS A 98 0.54 13.72 -11.30
N PHE A 99 0.69 12.88 -10.29
CA PHE A 99 -0.20 12.75 -9.15
C PHE A 99 0.53 13.28 -7.91
N ALA A 100 -0.11 14.18 -7.16
CA ALA A 100 0.37 14.60 -5.86
C ALA A 100 -0.51 13.97 -4.77
N PHE A 101 0.11 13.37 -3.76
CA PHE A 101 -0.56 12.77 -2.62
C PHE A 101 -0.14 13.45 -1.32
N ARG A 102 -1.10 13.65 -0.43
CA ARG A 102 -0.85 14.06 0.95
C ARG A 102 -0.99 12.83 1.85
N LEU A 103 0.07 12.50 2.57
CA LEU A 103 0.10 11.40 3.54
C LEU A 103 -0.59 11.82 4.85
N GLU A 104 -0.88 10.84 5.72
CA GLU A 104 -1.60 11.06 6.98
C GLU A 104 -0.90 12.07 7.91
N ASP A 105 0.43 12.10 7.87
CA ASP A 105 1.28 13.03 8.62
C ASP A 105 1.47 14.38 7.92
N GLY A 106 0.78 14.61 6.81
CA GLY A 106 0.81 15.86 6.05
C GLY A 106 1.97 15.99 5.07
N ALA A 107 2.90 15.02 5.05
CA ALA A 107 3.97 14.96 4.06
C ALA A 107 3.40 14.79 2.64
N MET A 108 4.12 15.31 1.65
CA MET A 108 3.71 15.24 0.24
C MET A 108 4.62 14.26 -0.51
N ILE A 109 4.01 13.44 -1.37
CA ILE A 109 4.74 12.61 -2.34
C ILE A 109 4.11 12.74 -3.72
N GLU A 110 4.88 12.35 -4.74
CA GLU A 110 4.42 12.37 -6.13
C GLU A 110 4.55 10.99 -6.79
N SER A 111 3.69 10.73 -7.76
CA SER A 111 3.84 9.62 -8.70
C SER A 111 3.59 10.11 -10.12
N VAL A 112 4.18 9.46 -11.12
CA VAL A 112 4.03 9.87 -12.51
C VAL A 112 3.61 8.68 -13.36
N LEU A 113 2.43 8.77 -13.97
CA LEU A 113 1.98 7.85 -15.01
C LEU A 113 2.51 8.32 -16.36
N ILE A 114 3.22 7.43 -17.06
CA ILE A 114 3.78 7.66 -18.39
C ILE A 114 3.13 6.63 -19.34
N PRO A 115 2.07 7.02 -20.06
CA PRO A 115 1.47 6.18 -21.09
C PRO A 115 2.31 6.16 -22.36
N GLU A 116 2.51 4.97 -22.91
CA GLU A 116 3.12 4.73 -24.22
C GLU A 116 2.35 3.61 -24.94
N ASP A 117 2.65 3.40 -26.22
CA ASP A 117 1.99 2.37 -27.03
C ASP A 117 2.14 0.97 -26.39
N GLY A 118 1.05 0.47 -25.82
CA GLY A 118 0.99 -0.82 -25.14
C GLY A 118 1.70 -0.89 -23.79
N ARG A 119 2.24 0.23 -23.27
CA ARG A 119 2.97 0.27 -22.00
C ARG A 119 2.47 1.41 -21.12
N HIS A 120 2.13 1.11 -19.88
CA HIS A 120 1.81 2.12 -18.88
C HIS A 120 2.82 1.99 -17.75
N THR A 121 3.74 2.95 -17.69
CA THR A 121 4.77 3.01 -16.66
C THR A 121 4.32 3.90 -15.53
N LEU A 122 4.40 3.41 -14.29
CA LEU A 122 4.24 4.25 -13.11
C LEU A 122 5.58 4.45 -12.41
N CYS A 123 5.95 5.71 -12.24
CA CYS A 123 7.04 6.15 -11.39
C CYS A 123 6.53 6.30 -9.95
N VAL A 124 7.10 5.52 -9.03
CA VAL A 124 6.65 5.38 -7.64
C VAL A 124 7.69 5.98 -6.69
N SER A 125 7.23 6.77 -5.73
CA SER A 125 8.04 7.27 -4.62
C SER A 125 8.25 6.20 -3.56
N SER A 126 9.44 6.17 -2.96
CA SER A 126 9.82 5.27 -1.87
C SER A 126 10.02 5.98 -0.53
N GLN A 127 10.22 7.30 -0.54
CA GLN A 127 10.37 8.13 0.65
C GLN A 127 9.61 9.46 0.49
N ALA A 128 9.28 10.10 1.61
CA ALA A 128 8.89 11.50 1.62
C ALA A 128 10.15 12.36 1.76
N GLY A 129 10.51 13.06 0.68
CA GLY A 129 11.82 13.69 0.54
C GLY A 129 12.93 12.68 0.21
N CYS A 130 14.20 13.09 0.33
CA CYS A 130 15.35 12.22 0.07
C CYS A 130 16.59 12.68 0.84
N ALA A 131 17.28 11.75 1.51
CA ALA A 131 18.47 12.05 2.33
C ALA A 131 19.76 12.21 1.50
N MET A 132 19.73 11.85 0.21
CA MET A 132 20.95 11.77 -0.61
C MET A 132 21.57 13.13 -0.94
N GLY A 133 20.80 14.23 -0.83
CA GLY A 133 21.32 15.58 -1.03
C GLY A 133 21.88 15.87 -2.43
N CYS A 134 21.44 15.13 -3.46
CA CYS A 134 21.89 15.32 -4.83
C CYS A 134 21.54 16.73 -5.33
N GLY A 135 22.55 17.57 -5.61
CA GLY A 135 22.34 19.00 -5.92
C GLY A 135 21.54 19.31 -7.20
N PHE A 136 21.37 18.33 -8.09
CA PHE A 136 20.54 18.45 -9.30
C PHE A 136 19.08 18.00 -9.09
N CYS A 137 18.78 17.37 -7.95
CA CYS A 137 17.48 16.76 -7.67
C CYS A 137 16.66 17.70 -6.79
N LEU A 138 15.46 18.07 -7.25
CA LEU A 138 14.55 18.91 -6.46
C LEU A 138 14.25 18.27 -5.09
N THR A 139 13.95 16.97 -5.06
CA THR A 139 13.70 16.19 -3.84
C THR A 139 14.93 16.16 -2.92
N GLY A 140 16.14 16.13 -3.48
CA GLY A 140 17.38 16.23 -2.70
C GLY A 140 17.51 17.55 -1.96
N GLY A 141 17.03 18.65 -2.55
CA GLY A 141 16.98 19.97 -1.92
C GLY A 141 15.89 20.13 -0.84
N GLN A 142 14.85 19.28 -0.86
CA GLN A 142 13.78 19.27 0.15
C GLN A 142 14.22 18.61 1.48
N GLY A 143 15.31 17.86 1.46
CA GLY A 143 15.76 17.05 2.59
C GLY A 143 14.92 15.78 2.77
N PHE A 144 15.20 15.06 3.84
CA PHE A 144 14.52 13.80 4.18
C PHE A 144 13.50 14.00 5.30
N THR A 145 12.30 13.47 5.10
CA THR A 145 11.28 13.43 6.16
C THR A 145 11.21 12.03 6.77
N ARG A 146 10.84 11.02 5.97
CA ARG A 146 10.75 9.62 6.41
C ARG A 146 10.65 8.65 5.25
N ASN A 147 10.81 7.38 5.57
CA ASN A 147 10.46 6.26 4.70
C ASN A 147 8.93 6.11 4.56
N LEU A 148 8.51 5.67 3.37
CA LEU A 148 7.11 5.26 3.15
C LEU A 148 6.88 3.84 3.66
N ARG A 149 5.70 3.61 4.23
CA ARG A 149 5.20 2.28 4.58
C ARG A 149 4.80 1.51 3.31
N PRO A 150 4.74 0.16 3.34
CA PRO A 150 4.30 -0.61 2.17
C PRO A 150 2.91 -0.18 1.68
N ALA A 151 1.97 0.10 2.60
CA ALA A 151 0.64 0.60 2.23
C ALA A 151 0.67 1.93 1.47
N GLU A 152 1.64 2.81 1.74
CA GLU A 152 1.81 4.09 1.05
C GLU A 152 2.48 3.92 -0.32
N ILE A 153 3.39 2.95 -0.46
CA ILE A 153 4.02 2.59 -1.74
C ILE A 153 2.98 1.97 -2.68
N VAL A 154 2.31 0.90 -2.22
CA VAL A 154 1.24 0.21 -2.95
C VAL A 154 0.05 1.15 -3.19
N GLY A 155 -0.23 2.05 -2.25
CA GLY A 155 -1.30 3.05 -2.35
C GLY A 155 -1.17 3.94 -3.59
N GLN A 156 0.04 4.31 -3.99
CA GLN A 156 0.28 5.07 -5.23
C GLN A 156 -0.18 4.29 -6.45
N VAL A 157 0.18 3.00 -6.53
CA VAL A 157 -0.20 2.10 -7.63
C VAL A 157 -1.72 1.93 -7.71
N LEU A 158 -2.36 1.67 -6.57
CA LEU A 158 -3.81 1.49 -6.49
C LEU A 158 -4.59 2.75 -6.83
N ALA A 159 -4.14 3.91 -6.37
CA ALA A 159 -4.76 5.19 -6.66
C ALA A 159 -4.72 5.50 -8.17
N VAL A 160 -3.57 5.30 -8.81
CA VAL A 160 -3.40 5.53 -10.25
C VAL A 160 -4.23 4.52 -11.06
N MET A 161 -4.20 3.22 -10.73
CA MET A 161 -5.07 2.25 -11.42
C MET A 161 -6.56 2.58 -11.26
N THR A 162 -6.98 3.05 -10.09
CA THR A 162 -8.37 3.48 -9.85
C THR A 162 -8.73 4.69 -10.72
N HIS A 163 -7.83 5.66 -10.81
CA HIS A 163 -7.99 6.83 -11.70
C HIS A 163 -8.07 6.44 -13.18
N MET A 164 -7.24 5.50 -13.64
CA MET A 164 -7.28 4.99 -15.02
C MET A 164 -8.64 4.34 -15.35
N VAL A 165 -9.15 3.49 -14.46
CA VAL A 165 -10.48 2.87 -14.63
C VAL A 165 -11.58 3.93 -14.64
N ALA A 166 -11.53 4.90 -13.72
CA ALA A 166 -12.50 6.00 -13.66
C ALA A 166 -12.45 6.90 -14.91
N SER A 167 -11.29 7.01 -15.55
CA SER A 167 -11.09 7.76 -16.80
C SER A 167 -11.52 7.00 -18.06
N GLY A 168 -12.15 5.82 -17.91
CA GLY A 168 -12.69 5.04 -19.02
C GLY A 168 -11.70 4.06 -19.65
N ILE A 169 -10.53 3.82 -19.04
CA ILE A 169 -9.61 2.77 -19.49
C ILE A 169 -10.19 1.42 -19.04
N GLU A 170 -10.96 0.79 -19.93
CA GLU A 170 -11.50 -0.55 -19.72
C GLU A 170 -10.41 -1.60 -19.94
N ARG A 171 -9.94 -2.24 -18.84
CA ARG A 171 -9.00 -3.37 -18.85
C ARG A 171 -9.43 -4.42 -17.84
N ALA A 172 -9.12 -5.70 -18.09
CA ALA A 172 -9.62 -6.82 -17.29
C ALA A 172 -8.76 -7.10 -16.04
N THR A 173 -7.49 -6.69 -16.04
CA THR A 173 -6.53 -7.03 -14.98
C THR A 173 -5.65 -5.84 -14.55
N PRO A 174 -5.18 -5.80 -13.29
CA PRO A 174 -4.20 -4.80 -12.82
C PRO A 174 -2.97 -4.70 -13.72
N ARG A 175 -2.48 -5.85 -14.23
CA ARG A 175 -1.33 -5.91 -15.13
C ARG A 175 -1.58 -5.24 -16.48
N GLU A 176 -2.81 -5.18 -16.95
CA GLU A 176 -3.15 -4.46 -18.18
C GLU A 176 -3.31 -2.95 -17.96
N LEU A 177 -3.64 -2.53 -16.73
CA LEU A 177 -3.66 -1.13 -16.33
C LEU A 177 -2.24 -0.60 -16.18
N LEU A 178 -1.42 -1.24 -15.33
CA LEU A 178 -0.02 -0.90 -15.13
C LEU A 178 0.83 -2.14 -15.36
N ASN A 179 1.65 -2.09 -16.41
CA ASN A 179 2.53 -3.21 -16.78
C ASN A 179 4.02 -2.92 -16.56
N ASN A 180 4.36 -1.72 -16.10
CA ASN A 180 5.73 -1.35 -15.77
C ASN A 180 5.76 -0.43 -14.54
N LEU A 181 6.60 -0.76 -13.56
CA LEU A 181 6.80 0.06 -12.36
C LEU A 181 8.28 0.44 -12.27
N VAL A 182 8.57 1.70 -11.97
CA VAL A 182 9.92 2.19 -11.74
C VAL A 182 9.97 2.97 -10.43
N PHE A 183 10.99 2.74 -9.61
CA PHE A 183 11.20 3.44 -8.35
C PHE A 183 12.15 4.63 -8.57
N MET A 184 11.66 5.59 -9.35
CA MET A 184 12.39 6.82 -9.71
C MET A 184 11.65 8.09 -9.22
N GLY A 185 10.71 7.92 -8.29
CA GLY A 185 9.97 9.01 -7.69
C GLY A 185 10.80 9.72 -6.63
N MET A 186 10.14 10.15 -5.55
CA MET A 186 10.80 10.74 -4.40
C MET A 186 11.45 9.65 -3.53
N GLY A 187 12.72 9.86 -3.16
CA GLY A 187 13.47 8.98 -2.26
C GLY A 187 14.50 8.07 -2.92
N GLU A 188 15.41 7.55 -2.11
CA GLU A 188 16.36 6.50 -2.47
C GLU A 188 15.75 5.12 -2.10
N PRO A 189 15.34 4.29 -3.08
CA PRO A 189 14.65 3.04 -2.80
C PRO A 189 15.46 2.08 -1.93
N LEU A 190 16.79 2.04 -2.08
CA LEU A 190 17.65 1.17 -1.28
C LEU A 190 17.76 1.64 0.19
N ALA A 191 17.49 2.92 0.47
CA ALA A 191 17.39 3.44 1.83
C ALA A 191 16.03 3.16 2.49
N ASN A 192 15.07 2.61 1.74
CA ASN A 192 13.79 2.11 2.24
C ASN A 192 13.54 0.64 1.87
N TYR A 193 14.61 -0.17 1.87
CA TYR A 193 14.62 -1.50 1.29
C TYR A 193 13.56 -2.45 1.88
N ASP A 194 13.40 -2.50 3.20
CA ASP A 194 12.50 -3.47 3.84
C ASP A 194 11.02 -3.19 3.52
N ASN A 195 10.61 -1.92 3.53
CA ASN A 195 9.25 -1.55 3.15
C ASN A 195 9.02 -1.76 1.65
N LEU A 196 10.03 -1.48 0.83
CA LEU A 196 9.98 -1.69 -0.61
C LEU A 196 9.87 -3.17 -0.98
N LEU A 197 10.57 -4.05 -0.26
CA LEU A 197 10.52 -5.50 -0.47
C LEU A 197 9.16 -6.09 -0.07
N THR A 198 8.51 -5.48 0.91
CA THR A 198 7.18 -5.89 1.37
C THR A 198 6.07 -5.44 0.41
N ALA A 199 6.23 -4.26 -0.20
CA ALA A 199 5.29 -3.64 -1.15
C ALA A 199 5.23 -4.37 -2.50
#